data_AF-A0A353Z0H5-F1
#
_entry.id   AF-A0A353Z0H5-F1
#
_cell.length_a   1.000
_cell.length_b   1.000
_cell.length_c   1.000
_cell.angle_alpha   90.00
_cell.angle_beta   90.00
_cell.angle_gamma   90.00
#
_symmetry.space_group_name_H-M   'P 1'
#
loop_
_entity.id
_entity.type
_entity.pdbx_description
1 polymer ?
#
loop_
_entity_poly.entity_id
_entity_poly.type
_entity_poly.pdbx_seq_one_letter_code
_entity_poly.pdbx_strand_id
1 'polypeptide(L)'
;IYKIRKFHYGMDFTAPTGTEIYATGDGIIEGLDKSKRGYGNKIIINHGFGYKTLYAHMNSFNVKKGQKVKRGDVIGYVGNTGLSTAPHLHYEVLLNNKKVNPVNYYFNDLSAAEYEKMIDLSQKSGQSFD
;
A
#
# COMPACT_ATOMS: atom_id res chain seq x y z
N ILE A 1 -1.25 -0.55 -28.08
CA ILE A 1 -1.00 -0.12 -26.68
C ILE A 1 -2.32 0.44 -26.17
N TYR A 2 -3.19 -0.40 -25.61
CA TYR A 2 -4.55 0.02 -25.27
C TYR A 2 -4.53 0.92 -24.04
N LYS A 3 -4.68 2.23 -24.24
CA LYS A 3 -4.92 3.24 -23.19
C LYS A 3 -6.34 3.10 -22.63
N ILE A 4 -6.61 1.99 -21.96
CA ILE A 4 -7.83 1.85 -21.16
C ILE A 4 -7.50 2.44 -19.80
N ARG A 5 -8.18 3.53 -19.43
CA ARG A 5 -8.10 4.14 -18.11
C ARG A 5 -8.78 3.17 -17.13
N LYS A 6 -8.05 2.15 -16.69
CA LYS A 6 -8.52 1.22 -15.66
C LYS A 6 -8.34 1.93 -14.33
N PHE A 7 -9.40 2.01 -13.53
CA PHE A 7 -9.30 2.56 -12.18
C PHE A 7 -8.27 1.73 -11.40
N HIS A 8 -7.16 2.36 -11.02
CA HIS A 8 -6.18 1.79 -10.13
C HIS A 8 -6.68 2.02 -8.70
N TYR A 9 -7.11 0.95 -8.05
CA TYR A 9 -7.68 1.03 -6.69
C TYR A 9 -6.59 1.13 -5.61
N GLY A 10 -5.32 1.14 -6.01
CA GLY A 10 -4.16 1.33 -5.15
C GLY A 10 -3.37 2.59 -5.50
N MET A 11 -2.43 2.93 -4.63
CA MET A 11 -1.52 4.06 -4.77
C MET A 11 -0.08 3.55 -4.75
N ASP A 12 0.69 3.98 -5.75
CA ASP A 12 2.08 3.55 -5.91
C ASP A 12 3.02 4.64 -5.41
N PHE A 13 3.96 4.26 -4.55
CA PHE A 13 4.98 5.15 -3.99
C PHE A 13 6.37 4.67 -4.41
N THR A 14 6.98 5.35 -5.37
CA THR A 14 8.36 5.05 -5.78
C THR A 14 9.33 5.37 -4.64
N ALA A 15 10.14 4.39 -4.28
CA ALA A 15 11.21 4.54 -3.30
C ALA A 15 12.28 3.47 -3.52
N PRO A 16 13.55 3.72 -3.14
CA PRO A 16 14.59 2.69 -3.23
C PRO A 16 14.24 1.44 -2.41
N THR A 17 14.65 0.27 -2.90
CA THR A 17 14.58 -0.99 -2.13
C THR A 17 15.23 -0.81 -0.76
N GLY A 18 14.57 -1.28 0.29
CA GLY A 18 15.04 -1.13 1.67
C GLY A 18 14.49 0.09 2.40
N THR A 19 13.77 1.00 1.72
CA THR A 19 13.07 2.11 2.40
C THR A 19 12.03 1.56 3.37
N GLU A 20 11.91 2.14 4.57
CA GLU A 20 10.95 1.72 5.59
C GLU A 20 9.50 1.92 5.11
N ILE A 21 8.64 0.97 5.46
CA ILE A 21 7.20 1.03 5.27
C ILE A 21 6.55 1.04 6.64
N TYR A 22 5.66 2.02 6.86
CA TYR A 22 4.97 2.22 8.13
C TYR A 22 3.49 1.79 8.03
N ALA A 23 2.93 1.28 9.13
CA ALA A 23 1.50 1.05 9.23
C ALA A 23 0.74 2.39 9.21
N THR A 24 -0.26 2.51 8.33
CA THR A 24 -1.10 3.72 8.22
C THR A 24 -2.18 3.82 9.30
N GLY A 25 -2.38 2.77 10.10
CA GLY A 25 -3.34 2.74 11.19
C GLY A 25 -3.10 1.58 12.15
N ASP A 26 -3.70 1.67 13.34
CA ASP A 26 -3.66 0.61 14.35
C ASP A 26 -4.35 -0.65 13.84
N GLY A 27 -3.82 -1.82 14.14
CA GLY A 27 -4.44 -3.05 13.68
C GLY A 27 -3.68 -4.32 14.05
N ILE A 28 -4.09 -5.41 13.40
CA ILE A 28 -3.47 -6.73 13.53
C ILE A 28 -3.02 -7.20 12.15
N ILE A 29 -1.80 -7.72 12.06
CA ILE A 29 -1.29 -8.35 10.83
C ILE A 29 -2.13 -9.60 10.52
N GLU A 30 -3.05 -9.47 9.57
CA GLU A 30 -3.95 -10.55 9.15
C GLU A 30 -3.24 -11.53 8.21
N GLY A 31 -2.41 -11.01 7.30
CA GLY A 31 -1.76 -11.78 6.25
C GLY A 31 -0.32 -11.34 5.99
N LEU A 32 0.53 -12.32 5.71
CA LEU A 32 1.92 -12.18 5.29
C LEU A 32 2.18 -13.22 4.21
N ASP A 33 2.25 -12.79 2.96
CA ASP A 33 2.41 -13.69 1.82
C ASP A 33 3.74 -13.39 1.13
N LYS A 34 4.53 -14.43 0.88
CA LYS A 34 5.72 -14.33 0.02
C LYS A 34 5.40 -14.92 -1.34
N SER A 35 5.60 -14.14 -2.41
CA SER A 35 5.33 -14.56 -3.78
C SER A 35 6.30 -13.90 -4.74
N LYS A 36 6.58 -14.58 -5.85
CA LYS A 36 7.30 -14.01 -7.01
C LYS A 36 6.35 -13.55 -8.13
N ARG A 37 5.03 -13.66 -7.93
CA ARG A 37 3.98 -13.33 -8.92
C ARG A 37 2.97 -12.33 -8.33
N GLY A 38 2.27 -11.59 -9.20
CA GLY A 38 1.26 -10.61 -8.80
C GLY A 38 1.84 -9.58 -7.84
N TYR A 39 1.16 -9.33 -6.71
CA TYR A 39 1.61 -8.42 -5.65
C TYR A 39 2.97 -8.70 -5.01
N GLY A 40 3.63 -9.81 -5.36
CA GLY A 40 4.91 -10.16 -4.75
C GLY A 40 4.77 -10.46 -3.26
N ASN A 41 5.77 -10.04 -2.49
CA ASN A 41 5.68 -10.10 -1.03
C ASN A 41 4.73 -9.00 -0.54
N LYS A 42 3.78 -9.36 0.32
CA LYS A 42 2.79 -8.42 0.82
C LYS A 42 2.40 -8.63 2.27
N ILE A 43 1.94 -7.55 2.89
CA ILE A 43 1.28 -7.50 4.20
C ILE A 43 -0.17 -7.10 4.01
N ILE A 44 -1.06 -7.73 4.80
CA ILE A 44 -2.43 -7.27 5.00
C ILE A 44 -2.62 -6.97 6.48
N ILE A 45 -3.04 -5.75 6.80
CA ILE A 45 -3.37 -5.33 8.17
C ILE A 45 -4.87 -5.17 8.27
N ASN A 46 -5.47 -5.78 9.29
CA ASN A 46 -6.87 -5.60 9.63
C ASN A 46 -6.99 -4.56 10.76
N HIS A 47 -7.69 -3.46 10.47
CA HIS A 47 -7.88 -2.34 11.38
C HIS A 47 -9.21 -2.43 12.17
N GLY A 48 -9.99 -3.48 11.95
CA GLY A 48 -11.34 -3.62 12.49
C GLY A 48 -12.39 -2.89 11.66
N PHE A 49 -13.67 -3.04 12.03
CA PHE A 49 -14.82 -2.36 11.39
C PHE A 49 -14.91 -2.54 9.86
N GLY A 50 -14.33 -3.63 9.33
CA GLY A 50 -14.30 -3.92 7.90
C GLY A 50 -13.14 -3.25 7.13
N TYR A 51 -12.29 -2.46 7.78
CA TYR A 51 -11.14 -1.80 7.17
C TYR A 51 -9.89 -2.70 7.15
N LYS A 52 -9.23 -2.74 5.99
CA LYS A 52 -7.94 -3.39 5.82
C LYS A 52 -7.03 -2.54 4.94
N THR A 53 -5.73 -2.67 5.15
CA THR A 53 -4.73 -2.12 4.24
C THR A 53 -3.84 -3.21 3.69
N LEU A 54 -3.42 -3.07 2.44
CA LEU A 54 -2.51 -3.98 1.76
C LEU A 54 -1.26 -3.22 1.33
N TYR A 55 -0.10 -3.80 1.60
CA TYR A 55 1.22 -3.28 1.23
C TYR A 55 1.92 -4.34 0.40
N ALA A 56 2.27 -4.05 -0.86
CA ALA A 56 2.79 -5.02 -1.82
C ALA A 56 4.17 -4.64 -2.38
N HIS A 57 4.72 -5.53 -3.21
CA HIS A 57 6.05 -5.45 -3.82
C HIS A 57 7.20 -5.36 -2.82
N MET A 58 6.97 -5.78 -1.57
CA MET A 58 7.92 -5.61 -0.47
C MET A 58 9.19 -6.44 -0.67
N ASN A 59 10.31 -5.99 -0.10
CA ASN A 59 11.55 -6.77 -0.04
C ASN A 59 11.53 -7.75 1.14
N SER A 60 11.19 -7.23 2.33
CA SER A 60 11.16 -8.00 3.57
C SER A 60 10.13 -7.46 4.56
N PHE A 61 9.82 -8.29 5.57
CA PHE A 61 8.85 -7.99 6.61
C PHE A 61 9.57 -7.79 7.95
N ASN A 62 9.07 -6.85 8.76
CA ASN A 62 9.55 -6.60 10.12
C ASN A 62 8.55 -7.04 11.19
N VAL A 63 7.49 -7.75 10.78
CA VAL A 63 6.37 -8.16 11.64
C VAL A 63 6.00 -9.61 11.40
N LYS A 64 5.19 -10.17 12.30
CA LYS A 64 4.67 -11.55 12.22
C LYS A 64 3.14 -11.56 12.13
N LYS A 65 2.58 -12.63 11.59
CA LYS A 65 1.12 -12.82 11.50
C LYS A 65 0.52 -12.84 12.91
N GLY A 66 -0.59 -12.12 13.10
CA GLY A 66 -1.24 -11.94 14.40
C GLY A 66 -0.63 -10.87 15.30
N GLN A 67 0.50 -10.26 14.90
CA GLN A 67 1.10 -9.16 15.65
C GLN A 67 0.18 -7.93 15.63
N LYS A 68 0.01 -7.28 16.79
CA LYS A 68 -0.61 -5.95 16.88
C LYS A 68 0.41 -4.89 16.47
N VAL A 69 -0.03 -3.92 15.69
CA VAL A 69 0.76 -2.76 15.27
C VAL A 69 -0.01 -1.49 15.55
N LYS A 70 0.73 -0.41 15.80
CA LYS A 70 0.22 0.95 15.89
C LYS A 70 0.53 1.71 14.61
N ARG A 71 -0.25 2.76 14.35
CA ARG A 71 0.08 3.74 13.31
C ARG A 71 1.52 4.24 13.51
N GLY A 72 2.30 4.23 12.43
CA GLY A 72 3.71 4.63 12.45
C GLY A 72 4.70 3.53 12.81
N ASP A 73 4.25 2.31 13.14
CA ASP A 73 5.18 1.19 13.32
C ASP A 73 5.79 0.75 11.98
N VAL A 74 7.09 0.46 11.95
CA VAL A 74 7.77 -0.10 10.78
C VAL A 74 7.34 -1.56 10.58
N ILE A 75 6.61 -1.82 9.49
CA ILE A 75 6.07 -3.15 9.16
C ILE A 75 6.94 -3.95 8.20
N GLY A 76 7.84 -3.28 7.49
CA GLY A 76 8.75 -3.91 6.54
C GLY A 76 9.40 -2.89 5.63
N TYR A 77 9.88 -3.35 4.47
CA TYR A 77 10.72 -2.53 3.62
C TYR A 77 10.33 -2.65 2.14
N VAL A 78 10.42 -1.52 1.43
CA VAL A 78 10.16 -1.40 -0.01
C VAL A 78 11.03 -2.38 -0.78
N GLY A 79 10.48 -2.96 -1.84
CA GLY A 79 11.20 -3.87 -2.71
C GLY A 79 10.79 -3.70 -4.17
N ASN A 80 10.98 -4.78 -4.91
CA ASN A 80 10.62 -4.89 -6.32
C ASN A 80 10.18 -6.33 -6.63
N THR A 81 9.44 -6.95 -5.70
CA THR A 81 9.04 -8.36 -5.83
C THR A 81 7.70 -8.49 -6.55
N GLY A 82 7.45 -9.64 -7.17
CA GLY A 82 6.22 -9.86 -7.91
C GLY A 82 6.28 -9.25 -9.31
N LEU A 83 5.13 -8.81 -9.80
CA LEU A 83 5.01 -8.07 -11.04
C LEU A 83 5.19 -6.59 -10.69
N SER A 84 6.41 -6.09 -10.89
CA SER A 84 6.78 -4.71 -10.59
C SER A 84 7.86 -4.27 -11.57
N THR A 85 7.69 -3.09 -12.16
CA THR A 85 8.60 -2.56 -13.18
C THR A 85 9.85 -1.89 -12.59
N ALA A 86 9.73 -1.31 -11.40
CA ALA A 86 10.82 -0.64 -10.67
C ALA A 86 10.52 -0.63 -9.16
N PRO A 87 11.51 -0.42 -8.28
CA PRO A 87 11.26 -0.38 -6.84
C PRO A 87 10.19 0.65 -6.43
N HIS A 88 9.13 0.17 -5.80
CA HIS A 88 8.02 0.97 -5.30
C HIS A 88 7.20 0.19 -4.26
N LEU A 89 6.35 0.90 -3.52
CA LEU A 89 5.30 0.32 -2.68
C LEU A 89 3.96 0.48 -3.38
N HIS A 90 3.25 -0.62 -3.58
CA HIS A 90 1.83 -0.60 -3.93
C HIS A 90 0.98 -0.68 -2.66
N TYR A 91 0.11 0.30 -2.45
CA TYR A 91 -0.72 0.45 -1.26
C TYR A 91 -2.21 0.44 -1.61
N GLU A 92 -3.01 -0.40 -0.95
CA GLU A 92 -4.47 -0.40 -1.11
C GLU A 92 -5.19 -0.23 0.24
N VAL A 93 -6.38 0.38 0.18
CA VAL A 93 -7.34 0.40 1.27
C VAL A 93 -8.56 -0.43 0.86
N LEU A 94 -9.01 -1.30 1.75
CA LEU A 94 -10.19 -2.13 1.55
C LEU A 94 -11.21 -1.84 2.65
N LEU A 95 -12.47 -1.66 2.25
CA LEU A 95 -13.62 -1.59 3.15
C LEU A 95 -14.56 -2.75 2.81
N ASN A 96 -14.81 -3.63 3.78
CA ASN A 96 -15.64 -4.83 3.61
C ASN A 96 -15.17 -5.69 2.42
N ASN A 97 -13.84 -5.87 2.31
CA ASN A 97 -13.15 -6.58 1.23
C ASN A 97 -13.33 -5.97 -0.18
N LYS A 98 -13.88 -4.75 -0.29
CA LYS A 98 -13.92 -3.99 -1.54
C LYS A 98 -12.84 -2.92 -1.52
N LYS A 99 -12.06 -2.82 -2.60
CA LYS A 99 -11.04 -1.78 -2.73
C LYS A 99 -11.70 -0.41 -2.87
N VAL A 100 -11.19 0.57 -2.14
CA VAL A 100 -11.68 1.94 -2.11
C VAL A 100 -10.53 2.89 -2.41
N ASN A 101 -10.83 4.10 -2.91
CA ASN A 101 -9.78 5.08 -3.18
C ASN A 101 -9.04 5.44 -1.87
N PRO A 102 -7.72 5.15 -1.75
CA PRO A 102 -6.95 5.43 -0.55
C PRO A 102 -6.94 6.91 -0.15
N VAL A 103 -7.14 7.83 -1.11
CA VAL A 103 -7.08 9.28 -0.86
C VAL A 103 -8.11 9.74 0.18
N ASN A 104 -9.23 9.04 0.27
CA ASN A 104 -10.29 9.36 1.23
C ASN A 104 -9.92 9.02 2.68
N TYR A 105 -8.72 8.48 2.94
CA TYR A 105 -8.31 8.01 4.27
C TYR A 105 -7.06 8.71 4.81
N TYR A 106 -6.52 9.71 4.10
CA TYR A 106 -5.50 10.60 4.64
C TYR A 106 -6.18 11.76 5.40
N PHE A 107 -6.62 11.52 6.63
CA PHE A 107 -7.13 12.59 7.49
C PHE A 107 -6.07 13.00 8.53
N ASN A 108 -5.88 14.33 8.65
CA ASN A 108 -5.12 15.08 9.66
C ASN A 108 -3.59 15.17 9.57
N ASP A 109 -2.92 14.51 8.61
CA ASP A 109 -1.44 14.56 8.51
C ASP A 109 -0.91 15.42 7.36
N LEU A 110 -1.79 15.92 6.48
CA LEU A 110 -1.40 16.64 5.27
C LEU A 110 -1.91 18.08 5.31
N SER A 111 -1.05 19.03 4.96
CA SER A 111 -1.47 20.38 4.58
C SER A 111 -2.33 20.34 3.30
N ALA A 112 -3.08 21.41 3.03
CA ALA A 112 -3.91 21.50 1.82
C ALA A 112 -3.10 21.27 0.53
N ALA A 113 -1.87 21.80 0.46
CA ALA A 113 -0.98 21.62 -0.69
C ALA A 113 -0.51 20.16 -0.83
N GLU A 114 -0.23 19.46 0.27
CA GLU A 114 0.14 18.05 0.24
C GLU A 114 -1.04 17.16 -0.12
N TYR A 115 -2.25 17.51 0.32
CA TYR A 115 -3.48 16.82 -0.07
C TYR A 115 -3.76 16.95 -1.58
N GLU A 116 -3.61 18.14 -2.15
CA GLU A 116 -3.74 18.34 -3.61
C GLU A 116 -2.69 17.53 -4.38
N LYS A 117 -1.45 17.50 -3.89
CA LYS A 117 -0.38 16.67 -4.48
C LYS A 117 -0.72 15.18 -4.39
N MET A 118 -1.31 14.72 -3.28
CA MET A 118 -1.76 13.34 -3.12
C MET A 118 -2.91 12.98 -4.06
N ILE A 119 -3.87 13.89 -4.26
CA ILE A 119 -4.95 13.73 -5.26
C ILE A 119 -4.35 13.60 -6.67
N ASP A 120 -3.40 14.47 -7.03
CA ASP A 120 -2.71 14.41 -8.32
C ASP A 120 -1.95 13.09 -8.51
N LEU A 121 -1.20 12.63 -7.51
CA LEU A 121 -0.51 11.34 -7.54
C LEU A 121 -1.48 10.15 -7.68
N SER A 122 -2.59 10.18 -6.95
CA SER A 122 -3.64 9.16 -7.04
C SER A 122 -4.44 9.22 -8.35
N GLN A 123 -4.46 10.35 -9.06
CA GLN A 123 -5.11 10.46 -10.37
C GLN A 123 -4.15 10.16 -11.53
N LYS A 124 -2.85 10.42 -11.35
CA LYS A 124 -1.76 10.04 -12.25
C LYS A 124 -1.41 8.55 -12.19
N SER A 125 -1.88 7.82 -11.18
CA SER A 125 -1.83 6.34 -11.10
C SER A 125 -2.57 5.60 -12.25
N GLY A 126 -3.07 6.31 -13.26
CA GLY A 126 -3.36 5.72 -14.57
C GLY A 126 -2.13 5.06 -15.24
N GLN A 127 -0.93 5.25 -14.68
CA GLN A 127 0.28 4.49 -14.96
C GLN A 127 0.61 3.59 -13.76
N SER A 128 0.08 2.36 -13.78
CA SER A 128 0.42 1.29 -12.83
C SER A 128 1.89 0.93 -12.94
N PHE A 129 2.60 0.77 -11.82
CA PHE A 129 3.94 0.17 -11.81
C PHE A 129 3.90 -1.36 -11.67
N ASP A 130 2.72 -1.93 -11.35
CA ASP A 130 2.37 -3.34 -11.47
C ASP A 130 2.28 -3.81 -12.93
#